data_AF-A0A928M1H7-F1
#
_entry.id   AF-A0A928M1H7-F1
#
_cell.length_a   1.000
_cell.length_b   1.000
_cell.length_c   1.000
_cell.angle_alpha   90.00
_cell.angle_beta   90.00
_cell.angle_gamma   90.00
#
_symmetry.space_group_name_H-M   'P 1'
#
loop_
_entity.id
_entity.type
_entity.pdbx_description
1 polymer ?
#
loop_
_entity_poly.entity_id
_entity_poly.type
_entity_poly.pdbx_seq_one_letter_code
_entity_poly.pdbx_strand_id
1 'polypeptide(L)'
;MAAIGAIDDFYDLYVQVQKIYEEHKESCSGTMKHLWPDKLDEVCRKDVRKACEPLMNQYLHVFADGYDKIFANAYGFATFSFYNIKGISRADQPGKLVCREISFAEFLIEFQFAVSRVIHSWKTKTQPKYEFDRLYKEINDRVLAYISSNTIVAVLQDEDSTPVTNAILYIYQNLTSTNCYINKHPISETRFIASNTTETERIALPVHYCSKCDKHFIGEITLKLFEKKYGTFLVEKRKLTDADNAFSAFNEESRLFQLGYNVSDNRTDAERQRLLVTLLEKNMMTYFDMVRCIENNIRLHPNRPTAIAKWKRDLKHIGDYVLTTKGQH
;
A
#
# COMPACT_ATOMS: atom_id res chain seq x y z
N MET A 1 -6.21 -13.61 1.56
CA MET A 1 -6.71 -12.21 1.64
C MET A 1 -5.65 -11.14 1.85
N ALA A 2 -4.59 -11.34 2.64
CA ALA A 2 -3.54 -10.31 2.83
C ALA A 2 -2.97 -9.71 1.53
N ALA A 3 -2.87 -10.52 0.46
CA ALA A 3 -2.42 -10.04 -0.86
C ALA A 3 -3.52 -9.37 -1.72
N ILE A 4 -4.81 -9.63 -1.44
CA ILE A 4 -5.91 -8.79 -1.95
C ILE A 4 -5.89 -7.42 -1.26
N GLY A 5 -5.39 -7.34 -0.02
CA GLY A 5 -5.11 -6.08 0.65
C GLY A 5 -4.08 -5.18 -0.03
N ALA A 6 -3.38 -5.66 -1.06
CA ALA A 6 -2.56 -4.82 -1.94
C ALA A 6 -3.39 -4.06 -2.99
N ILE A 7 -4.68 -4.39 -3.13
CA ILE A 7 -5.63 -3.60 -3.92
C ILE A 7 -6.05 -2.42 -3.04
N ASP A 8 -5.73 -1.21 -3.49
CA ASP A 8 -5.97 0.02 -2.72
C ASP A 8 -7.45 0.20 -2.34
N ASP A 9 -8.40 -0.28 -3.16
CA ASP A 9 -9.85 -0.27 -2.83
C ASP A 9 -10.18 -0.96 -1.49
N PHE A 10 -9.46 -2.03 -1.13
CA PHE A 10 -9.65 -2.72 0.15
C PHE A 10 -9.12 -1.90 1.33
N TYR A 11 -8.03 -1.16 1.13
CA TYR A 11 -7.49 -0.26 2.13
C TYR A 11 -8.42 0.96 2.33
N ASP A 12 -8.96 1.50 1.25
CA ASP A 12 -9.95 2.57 1.32
C ASP A 12 -11.22 2.15 2.05
N LEU A 13 -11.69 0.91 1.81
CA LEU A 13 -12.80 0.36 2.60
C LEU A 13 -12.44 0.25 4.09
N TYR A 14 -11.23 -0.20 4.42
CA TYR A 14 -10.76 -0.26 5.80
C TYR A 14 -10.81 1.12 6.49
N VAL A 15 -10.30 2.16 5.83
CA VAL A 15 -10.32 3.54 6.36
C VAL A 15 -11.75 4.06 6.50
N GLN A 16 -12.64 3.77 5.54
CA GLN A 16 -14.05 4.16 5.62
C GLN A 16 -14.76 3.48 6.80
N VAL A 17 -14.53 2.17 6.99
CA VAL A 17 -15.11 1.43 8.12
C VAL A 17 -14.57 1.96 9.45
N GLN A 18 -13.28 2.26 9.55
CA GLN A 18 -12.69 2.89 10.73
C GLN A 18 -13.42 4.18 11.09
N LYS A 19 -13.60 5.07 10.11
CA LYS A 19 -14.28 6.36 10.30
C LYS A 19 -15.72 6.20 10.80
N ILE A 20 -16.47 5.23 10.26
CA ILE A 20 -17.84 4.92 10.73
C ILE A 20 -17.82 4.60 12.23
N TYR A 21 -16.89 3.75 12.68
CA TYR A 21 -16.79 3.38 14.09
C TYR A 21 -16.37 4.55 15.00
N GLU A 22 -15.45 5.40 14.53
CA GLU A 22 -15.00 6.58 15.26
C GLU A 22 -16.12 7.61 15.44
N GLU A 23 -16.87 7.92 14.36
CA GLU A 23 -18.00 8.87 14.40
C GLU A 23 -19.10 8.41 15.38
N HIS A 24 -19.46 7.12 15.34
CA HIS A 24 -20.46 6.57 16.26
C HIS A 24 -19.95 6.51 17.70
N LYS A 25 -18.66 6.22 17.92
CA LYS A 25 -18.04 6.24 19.25
C LYS A 25 -18.11 7.63 19.88
N GLU A 26 -17.79 8.67 19.12
CA GLU A 26 -17.90 10.06 19.60
C GLU A 26 -19.35 10.41 19.95
N SER A 27 -20.31 10.05 19.09
CA SER A 27 -21.74 10.29 19.34
C SER A 27 -22.28 9.56 20.57
N CYS A 28 -21.76 8.37 20.91
CA CYS A 28 -22.19 7.59 22.08
C CYS A 28 -21.54 8.05 23.40
N SER A 29 -20.39 8.71 23.34
CA SER A 29 -19.63 9.14 24.52
C SER A 29 -20.37 10.18 25.39
N GLY A 30 -21.29 10.95 24.81
CA GLY A 30 -22.10 11.96 25.49
C GLY A 30 -23.35 11.43 26.22
N THR A 31 -23.89 10.27 25.83
CA THR A 31 -25.22 9.81 26.28
C THR A 31 -25.19 8.54 27.11
N MET A 32 -24.17 7.68 26.96
CA MET A 32 -24.17 6.35 27.57
C MET A 32 -22.77 5.93 28.04
N LYS A 33 -22.50 6.12 29.34
CA LYS A 33 -21.21 5.77 29.99
C LYS A 33 -20.82 4.28 29.95
N HIS A 34 -21.66 3.38 29.42
CA HIS A 34 -21.47 1.92 29.55
C HIS A 34 -21.78 1.10 28.29
N LEU A 35 -21.83 1.69 27.09
CA LEU A 35 -21.99 0.94 25.84
C LEU A 35 -20.67 0.63 25.15
N TRP A 36 -20.03 -0.40 25.66
CA TRP A 36 -18.90 -1.10 25.04
C TRP A 36 -19.32 -2.56 24.92
N PRO A 37 -18.83 -3.39 23.99
CA PRO A 37 -18.67 -3.27 22.53
C PRO A 37 -19.90 -3.75 21.71
N ASP A 38 -20.80 -4.55 22.31
CA ASP A 38 -21.89 -5.22 21.56
C ASP A 38 -22.88 -4.23 20.94
N LYS A 39 -23.19 -3.14 21.64
CA LYS A 39 -24.13 -2.13 21.13
C LYS A 39 -23.52 -1.25 20.03
N LEU A 40 -22.20 -1.00 20.06
CA LEU A 40 -21.56 -0.18 19.04
C LEU A 40 -21.54 -0.94 17.71
N ASP A 41 -21.23 -2.24 17.74
CA ASP A 41 -21.29 -3.09 16.55
C ASP A 41 -22.69 -3.13 15.95
N GLU A 42 -23.74 -3.25 16.77
CA GLU A 42 -25.13 -3.21 16.29
C GLU A 42 -25.49 -1.89 15.59
N VAL A 43 -25.04 -0.75 16.14
CA VAL A 43 -25.28 0.57 15.56
C VAL A 43 -24.51 0.76 14.25
N CYS A 44 -23.22 0.42 14.24
CA CYS A 44 -22.36 0.56 13.06
C CYS A 44 -22.71 -0.44 11.94
N ARG A 45 -23.29 -1.61 12.26
CA ARG A 45 -23.49 -2.72 11.30
C ARG A 45 -24.22 -2.30 10.03
N LYS A 46 -25.16 -1.37 10.10
CA LYS A 46 -25.90 -0.92 8.91
C LYS A 46 -25.00 -0.13 7.97
N ASP A 47 -24.23 0.80 8.49
CA ASP A 47 -23.34 1.67 7.71
C ASP A 47 -22.14 0.88 7.18
N VAL A 48 -21.58 -0.02 7.98
CA VAL A 48 -20.51 -0.95 7.57
C VAL A 48 -20.98 -1.79 6.38
N ARG A 49 -22.18 -2.41 6.45
CA ARG A 49 -22.72 -3.20 5.34
C ARG A 49 -22.89 -2.36 4.08
N LYS A 50 -23.37 -1.12 4.22
CA LYS A 50 -23.54 -0.18 3.10
C LYS A 50 -22.20 0.19 2.46
N ALA A 51 -21.14 0.34 3.24
CA ALA A 51 -19.79 0.59 2.75
C ALA A 51 -19.18 -0.64 2.04
N CYS A 52 -19.38 -1.83 2.61
CA CYS A 52 -18.81 -3.07 2.09
C CYS A 52 -19.48 -3.57 0.79
N GLU A 53 -20.81 -3.42 0.66
CA GLU A 53 -21.57 -4.06 -0.43
C GLU A 53 -21.09 -3.70 -1.85
N PRO A 54 -20.81 -2.42 -2.20
CA PRO A 54 -20.29 -2.08 -3.53
C PRO A 54 -18.99 -2.82 -3.86
N LEU A 55 -18.05 -2.83 -2.91
CA LEU A 55 -16.76 -3.51 -3.08
C LEU A 55 -16.93 -5.02 -3.22
N MET A 56 -17.79 -5.62 -2.39
CA MET A 56 -18.10 -7.05 -2.49
C MET A 56 -18.66 -7.44 -3.85
N ASN A 57 -19.48 -6.58 -4.48
CA ASN A 57 -20.03 -6.82 -5.80
C ASN A 57 -18.99 -6.63 -6.91
N GLN A 58 -18.19 -5.57 -6.84
CA GLN A 58 -17.11 -5.30 -7.78
C GLN A 58 -16.12 -6.48 -7.85
N TYR A 59 -15.77 -7.04 -6.70
CA TYR A 59 -14.81 -8.14 -6.59
C TYR A 59 -15.47 -9.52 -6.36
N LEU A 60 -16.76 -9.67 -6.67
CA LEU A 60 -17.48 -10.94 -6.43
C LEU A 60 -16.82 -12.13 -7.12
N HIS A 61 -16.33 -11.92 -8.35
CA HIS A 61 -15.62 -12.91 -9.15
C HIS A 61 -14.38 -13.51 -8.45
N VAL A 62 -13.77 -12.76 -7.53
CA VAL A 62 -12.63 -13.19 -6.72
C VAL A 62 -13.06 -14.21 -5.65
N PHE A 63 -14.29 -14.10 -5.16
CA PHE A 63 -14.81 -14.95 -4.07
C PHE A 63 -15.67 -16.12 -4.58
N ALA A 64 -16.43 -15.96 -5.66
CA ALA A 64 -17.31 -17.00 -6.17
C ALA A 64 -17.59 -16.86 -7.68
N ASP A 65 -17.99 -17.97 -8.31
CA ASP A 65 -18.51 -18.03 -9.68
C ASP A 65 -20.02 -18.26 -9.69
N GLY A 66 -20.66 -17.84 -10.78
CA GLY A 66 -22.08 -18.13 -11.02
C GLY A 66 -23.04 -17.28 -10.19
N TYR A 67 -22.55 -16.17 -9.65
CA TYR A 67 -23.35 -15.18 -8.92
C TYR A 67 -23.13 -13.80 -9.53
N ASP A 68 -24.23 -13.12 -9.85
CA ASP A 68 -24.18 -11.78 -10.44
C ASP A 68 -24.10 -10.68 -9.38
N LYS A 69 -24.58 -10.96 -8.16
CA LYS A 69 -24.69 -9.97 -7.09
C LYS A 69 -24.63 -10.60 -5.70
N ILE A 70 -24.03 -9.87 -4.77
CA ILE A 70 -24.00 -10.14 -3.34
C ILE A 70 -24.56 -8.99 -2.50
N PHE A 71 -25.31 -9.38 -1.47
CA PHE A 71 -25.94 -8.44 -0.55
C PHE A 71 -25.27 -8.56 0.81
N ALA A 72 -24.78 -7.44 1.34
CA ALA A 72 -24.22 -7.37 2.68
C ALA A 72 -25.36 -7.48 3.70
N ASN A 73 -25.68 -8.72 4.10
CA ASN A 73 -26.77 -9.00 5.02
C ASN A 73 -26.30 -9.01 6.48
N ALA A 74 -27.25 -8.89 7.41
CA ALA A 74 -26.96 -8.83 8.83
C ALA A 74 -26.34 -10.14 9.36
N TYR A 75 -26.64 -11.28 8.72
CA TYR A 75 -26.11 -12.58 9.12
C TYR A 75 -24.61 -12.67 8.86
N GLY A 76 -24.15 -12.32 7.65
CA GLY A 76 -22.72 -12.36 7.31
C GLY A 76 -21.87 -11.47 8.20
N PHE A 77 -22.39 -10.29 8.54
CA PHE A 77 -21.71 -9.28 9.35
C PHE A 77 -22.07 -9.34 10.84
N ALA A 78 -22.70 -10.42 11.31
CA ALA A 78 -23.17 -10.49 12.70
C ALA A 78 -22.02 -10.39 13.72
N THR A 79 -20.84 -10.91 13.36
CA THR A 79 -19.63 -10.95 14.20
C THR A 79 -18.56 -9.98 13.74
N PHE A 80 -18.85 -9.17 12.71
CA PHE A 80 -17.88 -8.23 12.17
C PHE A 80 -17.78 -7.04 13.13
N SER A 81 -16.61 -6.86 13.74
CA SER A 81 -16.29 -5.73 14.60
C SER A 81 -14.96 -5.11 14.19
N PHE A 82 -14.88 -3.79 14.23
CA PHE A 82 -13.61 -3.08 14.07
C PHE A 82 -12.74 -3.13 15.34
N TYR A 83 -13.29 -3.62 16.44
CA TYR A 83 -12.62 -3.69 17.72
C TYR A 83 -12.49 -5.15 18.20
N ASN A 84 -11.27 -5.55 18.54
CA ASN A 84 -11.00 -6.82 19.21
C ASN A 84 -11.05 -6.64 20.73
N ILE A 85 -11.83 -7.47 21.40
CA ILE A 85 -12.02 -7.44 22.85
C ILE A 85 -11.33 -8.66 23.45
N LYS A 86 -10.33 -8.42 24.30
CA LYS A 86 -9.68 -9.49 25.08
C LYS A 86 -9.93 -9.26 26.56
N GLY A 87 -10.49 -10.26 27.21
CA GLY A 87 -10.53 -10.33 28.67
C GLY A 87 -9.12 -10.62 29.20
N ILE A 88 -8.60 -9.74 30.05
CA ILE A 88 -7.39 -9.99 30.81
C ILE A 88 -7.81 -10.44 32.21
N SER A 89 -7.36 -11.64 32.60
CA SER A 89 -7.39 -12.06 33.99
C SER A 89 -5.96 -11.99 34.53
N ARG A 90 -5.59 -10.83 35.09
CA ARG A 90 -4.40 -10.73 35.94
C ARG A 90 -4.83 -10.75 37.40
N ALA A 91 -3.97 -11.27 38.27
CA ALA A 91 -4.25 -11.38 39.70
C ALA A 91 -4.57 -10.03 40.37
N ASP A 92 -4.10 -8.92 39.81
CA ASP A 92 -4.34 -7.55 40.27
C ASP A 92 -5.55 -6.85 39.60
N GLN A 93 -6.04 -7.39 38.46
CA GLN A 93 -7.15 -6.81 37.68
C GLN A 93 -8.00 -7.91 37.03
N PRO A 94 -8.70 -8.75 37.83
CA PRO A 94 -9.57 -9.80 37.29
C PRO A 94 -10.74 -9.19 36.51
N GLY A 95 -10.96 -9.65 35.28
CA GLY A 95 -12.12 -9.27 34.47
C GLY A 95 -11.97 -7.96 33.69
N LYS A 96 -10.77 -7.39 33.58
CA LYS A 96 -10.56 -6.18 32.78
C LYS A 96 -10.65 -6.50 31.29
N LEU A 97 -11.60 -5.88 30.59
CA LEU A 97 -11.70 -5.93 29.14
C LEU A 97 -10.73 -4.92 28.53
N VAL A 98 -9.89 -5.39 27.60
CA VAL A 98 -9.07 -4.53 26.75
C VAL A 98 -9.65 -4.55 25.35
N CYS A 99 -10.02 -3.36 24.88
CA CYS A 99 -10.47 -3.12 23.53
C CYS A 99 -9.32 -2.58 22.69
N ARG A 100 -9.08 -3.20 21.53
CA ARG A 100 -8.02 -2.87 20.58
C ARG A 100 -8.64 -2.71 19.21
N GLU A 101 -8.20 -1.71 18.45
CA GLU A 101 -8.53 -1.63 17.02
C GLU A 101 -7.88 -2.79 16.26
N ILE A 102 -8.61 -3.36 15.31
CA ILE A 102 -8.05 -4.39 14.44
C ILE A 102 -7.08 -3.75 13.43
N SER A 103 -5.99 -4.44 13.14
CA SER A 103 -5.10 -4.07 12.04
C SER A 103 -5.76 -4.32 10.69
N PHE A 104 -5.24 -3.70 9.63
CA PHE A 104 -5.70 -3.96 8.26
C PHE A 104 -5.66 -5.46 7.89
N ALA A 105 -4.63 -6.20 8.32
CA ALA A 105 -4.54 -7.63 8.08
C ALA A 105 -5.67 -8.42 8.76
N GLU A 106 -6.03 -8.04 9.99
CA GLU A 106 -7.17 -8.64 10.71
C GLU A 106 -8.51 -8.25 10.05
N PHE A 107 -8.66 -7.00 9.62
CA PHE A 107 -9.84 -6.56 8.85
C PHE A 107 -10.09 -7.43 7.63
N LEU A 108 -9.03 -7.74 6.86
CA LEU A 108 -9.16 -8.59 5.67
C LEU A 108 -9.63 -10.01 5.99
N ILE A 109 -9.23 -10.54 7.15
CA ILE A 109 -9.68 -11.86 7.64
C ILE A 109 -11.16 -11.79 8.02
N GLU A 110 -11.55 -10.81 8.83
CA GLU A 110 -12.94 -10.61 9.24
C GLU A 110 -13.86 -10.37 8.03
N PHE A 111 -13.39 -9.59 7.05
CA PHE A 111 -14.13 -9.35 5.81
C PHE A 111 -14.32 -10.63 5.01
N GLN A 112 -13.26 -11.44 4.82
CA GLN A 112 -13.38 -12.74 4.15
C GLN A 112 -14.39 -13.64 4.82
N PHE A 113 -14.35 -13.69 6.14
CA PHE A 113 -15.25 -14.49 6.94
C PHE A 113 -16.70 -14.04 6.75
N ALA A 114 -16.95 -12.73 6.77
CA ALA A 114 -18.26 -12.16 6.52
C ALA A 114 -18.78 -12.49 5.11
N VAL A 115 -17.96 -12.31 4.06
CA VAL A 115 -18.31 -12.67 2.67
C VAL A 115 -18.62 -14.17 2.57
N SER A 116 -17.79 -15.02 3.17
CA SER A 116 -17.96 -16.47 3.16
C SER A 116 -19.27 -16.90 3.82
N ARG A 117 -19.68 -16.25 4.91
CA ARG A 117 -20.98 -16.53 5.57
C ARG A 117 -22.16 -16.15 4.70
N VAL A 118 -22.07 -15.06 3.94
CA VAL A 118 -23.12 -14.68 2.99
C VAL A 118 -23.25 -15.73 1.88
N ILE A 119 -22.12 -16.13 1.28
CA ILE A 119 -22.11 -17.13 0.21
C ILE A 119 -22.57 -18.50 0.73
N HIS A 120 -22.16 -18.88 1.94
CA HIS A 120 -22.59 -20.12 2.59
C HIS A 120 -24.10 -20.16 2.80
N SER A 121 -24.69 -19.07 3.26
CA SER A 121 -26.14 -18.95 3.41
C SER A 121 -26.89 -19.16 2.09
N TRP A 122 -26.29 -18.85 0.95
CA TRP A 122 -26.89 -19.16 -0.35
C TRP A 122 -26.65 -20.60 -0.78
N LYS A 123 -25.41 -21.10 -0.63
CA LYS A 123 -25.05 -22.46 -1.00
C LYS A 123 -25.86 -23.49 -0.23
N THR A 124 -26.19 -23.19 1.02
CA THR A 124 -27.08 -24.02 1.86
C THR A 124 -28.54 -24.01 1.42
N LYS A 125 -29.01 -23.01 0.65
CA LYS A 125 -30.36 -23.05 0.05
C LYS A 125 -30.47 -24.11 -1.04
N THR A 126 -29.39 -24.37 -1.78
CA THR A 126 -29.35 -25.37 -2.84
C THR A 126 -28.78 -26.71 -2.36
N GLN A 127 -27.86 -26.68 -1.40
CA GLN A 127 -27.18 -27.83 -0.81
C GLN A 127 -27.16 -27.73 0.73
N PRO A 128 -28.24 -28.15 1.43
CA PRO A 128 -28.42 -27.90 2.86
C PRO A 128 -27.32 -28.42 3.80
N LYS A 129 -26.56 -29.44 3.37
CA LYS A 129 -25.47 -30.05 4.14
C LYS A 129 -24.08 -29.53 3.74
N TYR A 130 -24.02 -28.43 2.99
CA TYR A 130 -22.75 -27.90 2.55
C TYR A 130 -21.98 -27.28 3.74
N GLU A 131 -20.78 -27.79 4.02
CA GLU A 131 -19.98 -27.37 5.18
C GLU A 131 -19.34 -26.00 4.99
N PHE A 132 -19.34 -25.18 6.04
CA PHE A 132 -18.76 -23.83 5.99
C PHE A 132 -17.24 -23.87 5.80
N ASP A 133 -16.53 -24.73 6.53
CA ASP A 133 -15.06 -24.83 6.44
C ASP A 133 -14.60 -25.21 5.04
N ARG A 134 -15.35 -26.10 4.38
CA ARG A 134 -15.14 -26.44 2.98
C ARG A 134 -15.29 -25.21 2.07
N LEU A 135 -16.38 -24.44 2.23
CA LEU A 135 -16.58 -23.21 1.44
C LEU A 135 -15.45 -22.22 1.68
N TYR A 136 -15.10 -22.00 2.95
CA TYR A 136 -14.08 -21.04 3.34
C TYR A 136 -12.73 -21.38 2.71
N LYS A 137 -12.37 -22.68 2.67
CA LYS A 137 -11.20 -23.17 1.96
C LYS A 137 -11.29 -22.94 0.44
N GLU A 138 -12.42 -23.28 -0.19
CA GLU A 138 -12.64 -23.05 -1.64
C GLU A 138 -12.46 -21.56 -2.00
N ILE A 139 -13.03 -20.65 -1.20
CA ILE A 139 -12.88 -19.20 -1.37
C ILE A 139 -11.41 -18.79 -1.19
N ASN A 140 -10.72 -19.32 -0.17
CA ASN A 140 -9.32 -18.99 0.05
C ASN A 140 -8.42 -19.46 -1.10
N ASP A 141 -8.61 -20.67 -1.59
CA ASP A 141 -7.86 -21.22 -2.72
C ASP A 141 -8.10 -20.41 -3.99
N ARG A 142 -9.35 -19.97 -4.20
CA ARG A 142 -9.72 -19.09 -5.31
C ARG A 142 -9.08 -17.71 -5.22
N VAL A 143 -9.08 -17.10 -4.04
CA VAL A 143 -8.35 -15.85 -3.76
C VAL A 143 -6.87 -16.03 -4.08
N LEU A 144 -6.24 -17.12 -3.66
CA LEU A 144 -4.84 -17.41 -3.95
C LEU A 144 -4.57 -17.65 -5.44
N ALA A 145 -5.49 -18.29 -6.16
CA ALA A 145 -5.42 -18.46 -7.60
C ALA A 145 -5.55 -17.12 -8.34
N TYR A 146 -6.51 -16.28 -7.95
CA TYR A 146 -6.66 -14.92 -8.48
C TYR A 146 -5.42 -14.07 -8.24
N ILE A 147 -4.85 -14.14 -7.03
CA ILE A 147 -3.57 -13.49 -6.72
C ILE A 147 -2.49 -14.06 -7.64
N SER A 148 -2.36 -15.37 -7.78
CA SER A 148 -1.31 -15.96 -8.63
C SER A 148 -1.45 -15.57 -10.11
N SER A 149 -2.68 -15.46 -10.62
CA SER A 149 -2.94 -15.08 -12.02
C SER A 149 -2.85 -13.57 -12.28
N ASN A 150 -3.13 -12.74 -11.26
CA ASN A 150 -3.14 -11.27 -11.38
C ASN A 150 -1.95 -10.58 -10.69
N THR A 151 -1.13 -11.31 -9.93
CA THR A 151 0.20 -10.87 -9.49
C THR A 151 1.11 -10.99 -10.69
N ILE A 152 0.86 -10.17 -11.71
CA ILE A 152 1.83 -9.89 -12.73
C ILE A 152 2.73 -8.80 -12.16
N VAL A 153 3.59 -9.22 -11.24
CA VAL A 153 4.96 -8.76 -11.29
C VAL A 153 5.75 -9.90 -11.88
N ALA A 154 5.75 -9.93 -13.21
CA ALA A 154 6.76 -10.64 -13.95
C ALA A 154 8.06 -9.91 -13.64
N VAL A 155 8.92 -10.58 -12.86
CA VAL A 155 10.34 -10.46 -13.12
C VAL A 155 10.49 -10.76 -14.60
N LEU A 156 10.78 -9.72 -15.39
CA LEU A 156 11.00 -9.86 -16.82
C LEU A 156 12.35 -10.56 -16.96
N GLN A 157 12.33 -11.76 -17.53
CA GLN A 157 13.55 -12.46 -17.89
C GLN A 157 14.28 -11.68 -18.99
N ASP A 158 15.60 -11.84 -19.11
CA ASP A 158 16.44 -11.09 -20.06
C ASP A 158 15.96 -11.18 -21.54
N GLU A 159 15.14 -12.17 -21.89
CA GLU A 159 14.55 -12.31 -23.22
C GLU A 159 13.38 -11.33 -23.50
N ASP A 160 12.75 -10.78 -22.45
CA ASP A 160 11.74 -9.73 -22.57
C ASP A 160 12.43 -8.38 -22.86
N SER A 161 12.61 -8.08 -24.14
CA SER A 161 13.19 -6.83 -24.68
C SER A 161 12.45 -5.53 -24.29
N THR A 162 11.49 -5.57 -23.36
CA THR A 162 10.70 -4.41 -22.96
C THR A 162 11.57 -3.38 -22.22
N PRO A 163 11.74 -2.16 -22.77
CA PRO A 163 12.60 -1.14 -22.17
C PRO A 163 12.04 -0.64 -20.84
N VAL A 164 12.93 -0.13 -19.97
CA VAL A 164 12.55 0.57 -18.75
C VAL A 164 11.68 1.77 -19.12
N THR A 165 10.58 1.97 -18.41
CA THR A 165 9.66 3.08 -18.64
C THR A 165 10.35 4.39 -18.24
N ASN A 166 10.60 5.27 -19.23
CA ASN A 166 11.21 6.58 -19.01
C ASN A 166 10.15 7.64 -18.69
N ALA A 167 9.34 7.39 -17.67
CA ALA A 167 8.31 8.30 -17.16
C ALA A 167 8.45 8.46 -15.64
N ILE A 168 7.76 9.45 -15.08
CA ILE A 168 7.70 9.64 -13.63
C ILE A 168 6.63 8.71 -13.05
N LEU A 169 6.98 8.01 -11.97
CA LEU A 169 6.02 7.25 -11.18
C LEU A 169 5.46 8.13 -10.07
N TYR A 170 4.19 8.51 -10.19
CA TYR A 170 3.50 9.30 -9.18
C TYR A 170 2.99 8.42 -8.05
N ILE A 171 3.26 8.82 -6.81
CA ILE A 171 2.88 8.08 -5.61
C ILE A 171 1.77 8.86 -4.90
N TYR A 172 0.62 8.22 -4.74
CA TYR A 172 -0.49 8.76 -3.97
C TYR A 172 -0.61 8.05 -2.62
N GLN A 173 -0.98 8.80 -1.59
CA GLN A 173 -1.31 8.21 -0.30
C GLN A 173 -2.65 7.48 -0.36
N ASN A 174 -3.60 8.03 -1.12
CA ASN A 174 -4.90 7.45 -1.37
C ASN A 174 -5.25 7.64 -2.86
N LEU A 175 -5.68 6.55 -3.54
CA LEU A 175 -6.01 6.60 -4.97
C LEU A 175 -7.41 7.13 -5.25
N THR A 176 -8.36 6.98 -4.32
CA THR A 176 -9.75 7.44 -4.49
C THR A 176 -9.91 8.94 -4.22
N SER A 177 -8.96 9.57 -3.54
CA SER A 177 -8.88 11.03 -3.40
C SER A 177 -8.16 11.72 -4.57
N THR A 178 -7.69 10.97 -5.58
CA THR A 178 -6.97 11.58 -6.70
C THR A 178 -7.88 12.50 -7.51
N ASN A 179 -7.35 13.65 -7.94
CA ASN A 179 -8.05 14.53 -8.89
C ASN A 179 -8.46 13.80 -10.17
N CYS A 180 -7.70 12.80 -10.61
CA CYS A 180 -8.07 11.98 -11.76
C CYS A 180 -9.36 11.19 -11.49
N TYR A 181 -9.49 10.58 -10.31
CA TYR A 181 -10.69 9.86 -9.90
C TYR A 181 -11.87 10.80 -9.66
N ILE A 182 -11.69 11.87 -8.88
CA ILE A 182 -12.72 12.87 -8.56
C ILE A 182 -13.32 13.50 -9.83
N ASN A 183 -12.46 13.88 -10.79
CA ASN A 183 -12.88 14.47 -12.06
C ASN A 183 -13.25 13.43 -13.12
N LYS A 184 -13.36 12.14 -12.76
CA LYS A 184 -13.76 11.03 -13.64
C LYS A 184 -12.94 10.95 -14.93
N HIS A 185 -11.62 11.09 -14.81
CA HIS A 185 -10.72 10.90 -15.93
C HIS A 185 -10.70 9.42 -16.38
N PRO A 186 -10.42 9.14 -17.66
CA PRO A 186 -10.19 7.78 -18.12
C PRO A 186 -8.90 7.22 -17.50
N ILE A 187 -9.07 6.25 -16.60
CA ILE A 187 -7.99 5.54 -15.90
C ILE A 187 -8.02 4.07 -16.33
N SER A 188 -6.87 3.53 -16.71
CA SER A 188 -6.69 2.11 -17.05
C SER A 188 -5.56 1.49 -16.26
N GLU A 189 -5.63 0.18 -16.04
CA GLU A 189 -4.51 -0.60 -15.50
C GLU A 189 -3.43 -0.78 -16.57
N THR A 190 -2.17 -0.60 -16.21
CA THR A 190 -1.02 -0.80 -17.10
C THR A 190 0.19 -1.31 -16.32
N ARG A 191 1.31 -1.51 -17.02
CA ARG A 191 2.59 -1.94 -16.45
C ARG A 191 3.62 -0.81 -16.51
N PHE A 192 4.35 -0.61 -15.42
CA PHE A 192 5.48 0.29 -15.34
C PHE A 192 6.76 -0.52 -15.19
N ILE A 193 7.64 -0.47 -16.18
CA ILE A 193 8.85 -1.30 -16.21
C ILE A 193 9.97 -0.55 -15.48
N ALA A 194 10.43 -1.12 -14.37
CA ALA A 194 11.46 -0.53 -13.50
C ALA A 194 12.63 -1.49 -13.28
N SER A 195 13.83 -0.95 -13.11
CA SER A 195 14.96 -1.72 -12.56
C SER A 195 14.98 -1.62 -11.03
N ASN A 196 15.59 -2.58 -10.33
CA ASN A 196 15.81 -2.51 -8.89
C ASN A 196 17.30 -2.25 -8.53
N THR A 197 17.55 -2.06 -7.23
CA THR A 197 18.89 -1.88 -6.63
C THR A 197 19.68 -3.18 -6.45
N THR A 198 19.02 -4.33 -6.49
CA THR A 198 19.59 -5.60 -6.04
C THR A 198 20.01 -6.54 -7.18
N GLU A 199 19.45 -6.39 -8.39
CA GLU A 199 19.67 -7.31 -9.52
C GLU A 199 19.67 -6.61 -10.90
N THR A 200 20.05 -7.37 -11.92
CA THR A 200 19.99 -7.01 -13.36
C THR A 200 18.58 -7.10 -13.95
N GLU A 201 17.63 -7.68 -13.21
CA GLU A 201 16.30 -7.98 -13.72
C GLU A 201 15.37 -6.75 -13.76
N ARG A 202 14.59 -6.64 -14.85
CA ARG A 202 13.54 -5.62 -14.99
C ARG A 202 12.25 -6.14 -14.36
N ILE A 203 11.50 -5.26 -13.74
CA ILE A 203 10.30 -5.58 -12.98
C ILE A 203 9.13 -4.81 -13.56
N ALA A 204 8.09 -5.52 -13.96
CA ALA A 204 6.84 -4.90 -14.36
C ALA A 204 5.97 -4.61 -13.13
N LEU A 205 5.81 -3.35 -12.76
CA LEU A 205 4.93 -2.92 -11.68
C LEU A 205 3.50 -2.70 -12.20
N PRO A 206 2.46 -3.24 -11.53
CA PRO A 206 1.10 -2.86 -11.83
C PRO A 206 0.88 -1.40 -11.38
N VAL A 207 0.47 -0.55 -12.32
CA VAL A 207 0.18 0.86 -12.05
C VAL A 207 -1.11 1.27 -12.75
N HIS A 208 -1.68 2.39 -12.32
CA HIS A 208 -2.75 3.05 -13.04
C HIS A 208 -2.18 4.08 -14.02
N TYR A 209 -2.83 4.23 -15.17
CA TYR A 209 -2.51 5.25 -16.16
C TYR A 209 -3.73 6.10 -16.46
N CYS A 210 -3.58 7.42 -16.34
CA CYS A 210 -4.60 8.38 -16.72
C CYS A 210 -4.26 8.97 -18.08
N SER A 211 -5.02 8.62 -19.13
CA SER A 211 -4.72 9.07 -20.51
C SER A 211 -4.98 10.56 -20.73
N LYS A 212 -5.80 11.19 -19.89
CA LYS A 212 -6.03 12.65 -19.93
C LYS A 212 -4.88 13.45 -19.30
N CYS A 213 -4.26 12.93 -18.24
CA CYS A 213 -3.16 13.60 -17.55
C CYS A 213 -1.78 13.14 -17.99
N ASP A 214 -1.72 12.04 -18.74
CA ASP A 214 -0.49 11.34 -19.13
C ASP A 214 0.39 10.98 -17.92
N LYS A 215 -0.21 10.34 -16.91
CA LYS A 215 0.45 10.01 -15.64
C LYS A 215 0.32 8.54 -15.31
N HIS A 216 1.45 7.94 -14.93
CA HIS A 216 1.52 6.63 -14.30
C HIS A 216 1.55 6.80 -12.78
N PHE A 217 0.66 6.12 -12.06
CA PHE A 217 0.55 6.31 -10.63
C PHE A 217 0.22 5.02 -9.87
N ILE A 218 0.67 4.96 -8.62
CA ILE A 218 0.56 3.81 -7.73
C ILE A 218 0.29 4.28 -6.29
N GLY A 219 -0.45 3.49 -5.51
CA GLY A 219 -0.62 3.73 -4.08
C GLY A 219 0.69 3.52 -3.30
N GLU A 220 0.91 4.31 -2.25
CA GLU A 220 2.10 4.23 -1.40
C GLU A 220 2.24 2.85 -0.72
N ILE A 221 1.12 2.24 -0.32
CA ILE A 221 1.09 0.92 0.32
C ILE A 221 1.53 -0.15 -0.68
N THR A 222 0.93 -0.14 -1.87
CA THR A 222 1.25 -1.05 -2.98
C THR A 222 2.72 -0.96 -3.33
N LEU A 223 3.26 0.25 -3.51
CA LEU A 223 4.69 0.46 -3.78
C LEU A 223 5.58 -0.12 -2.66
N LYS A 224 5.27 0.14 -1.39
CA LYS A 224 6.06 -0.37 -0.26
C LYS A 224 6.07 -1.90 -0.19
N LEU A 225 4.96 -2.55 -0.51
CA LEU A 225 4.89 -4.02 -0.58
C LEU A 225 5.81 -4.57 -1.68
N PHE A 226 5.82 -3.91 -2.84
CA PHE A 226 6.70 -4.28 -3.95
C PHE A 226 8.18 -4.05 -3.64
N GLU A 227 8.53 -2.89 -3.05
CA GLU A 227 9.91 -2.58 -2.69
C GLU A 227 10.46 -3.50 -1.59
N LYS A 228 9.61 -3.93 -0.66
CA LYS A 228 9.98 -4.92 0.36
C LYS A 228 10.31 -6.27 -0.25
N LYS A 229 9.62 -6.66 -1.32
CA LYS A 229 9.78 -7.97 -1.97
C LYS A 229 10.94 -7.98 -2.97
N TYR A 230 11.08 -6.92 -3.76
CA TYR A 230 11.98 -6.91 -4.93
C TYR A 230 13.11 -5.88 -4.85
N GLY A 231 13.26 -5.18 -3.73
CA GLY A 231 14.23 -4.11 -3.58
C GLY A 231 13.71 -2.75 -4.07
N THR A 232 14.49 -1.69 -3.84
CA THR A 232 14.07 -0.33 -4.20
C THR A 232 14.09 -0.15 -5.71
N PHE A 233 12.98 0.34 -6.28
CA PHE A 233 12.91 0.63 -7.72
C PHE A 233 13.69 1.89 -8.07
N LEU A 234 14.50 1.79 -9.12
CA LEU A 234 15.31 2.86 -9.68
C LEU A 234 14.52 3.63 -10.74
N VAL A 235 13.58 4.44 -10.29
CA VAL A 235 12.68 5.24 -11.12
C VAL A 235 12.48 6.59 -10.45
N GLU A 236 12.21 7.64 -11.23
CA GLU A 236 11.87 8.94 -10.66
C GLU A 236 10.49 8.84 -9.99
N LYS A 237 10.46 9.05 -8.68
CA LYS A 237 9.25 9.01 -7.87
C LYS A 237 8.85 10.42 -7.45
N ARG A 238 7.57 10.76 -7.61
CA ARG A 238 7.00 12.01 -7.07
C ARG A 238 5.81 11.71 -6.19
N LYS A 239 5.92 12.08 -4.91
CA LYS A 239 4.80 12.02 -3.97
C LYS A 239 3.85 13.18 -4.27
N LEU A 240 2.56 12.87 -4.41
CA LEU A 240 1.52 13.87 -4.46
C LEU A 240 0.77 13.85 -3.14
N THR A 241 0.68 15.00 -2.49
CA THR A 241 -0.24 15.20 -1.36
C THR A 241 -1.61 15.56 -1.90
N ASP A 242 -2.66 15.01 -1.32
CA ASP A 242 -4.06 15.08 -1.79
C ASP A 242 -4.70 16.49 -1.76
N ALA A 243 -3.90 17.55 -1.63
CA ALA A 243 -4.37 18.92 -1.40
C ALA A 243 -4.04 19.94 -2.52
N ASP A 244 -3.43 19.55 -3.63
CA ASP A 244 -2.89 20.57 -4.56
C ASP A 244 -3.87 21.02 -5.65
N ASN A 245 -4.68 22.01 -5.25
CA ASN A 245 -5.13 23.13 -6.10
C ASN A 245 -4.10 24.29 -6.10
N ALA A 246 -2.87 24.08 -5.63
CA ALA A 246 -1.83 25.09 -5.65
C ALA A 246 -0.83 24.78 -6.78
N PHE A 247 -0.69 25.72 -7.71
CA PHE A 247 0.50 25.87 -8.52
C PHE A 247 1.75 25.74 -7.62
N SER A 248 2.58 24.75 -7.91
CA SER A 248 4.04 24.69 -7.71
C SER A 248 4.65 25.81 -6.86
N ALA A 249 4.78 25.60 -5.55
CA ALA A 249 5.65 26.42 -4.70
C ALA A 249 6.16 25.68 -3.46
N PHE A 250 6.45 24.38 -3.56
CA PHE A 250 7.19 23.66 -2.51
C PHE A 250 8.36 22.88 -3.13
N ASN A 251 9.52 23.01 -2.48
CA ASN A 251 10.87 22.66 -2.96
C ASN A 251 10.86 21.44 -3.88
N GLU A 252 11.29 21.63 -5.13
CA GLU A 252 11.64 20.51 -6.00
C GLU A 252 12.63 19.63 -5.24
N GLU A 253 12.14 18.49 -4.74
CA GLU A 253 12.99 17.46 -4.18
C GLU A 253 14.08 17.18 -5.21
N SER A 254 15.35 17.27 -4.82
CA SER A 254 16.44 17.07 -5.77
C SER A 254 16.25 15.75 -6.53
N ARG A 255 16.60 15.70 -7.81
CA ARG A 255 16.51 14.47 -8.62
C ARG A 255 17.10 13.24 -7.92
N LEU A 256 18.15 13.44 -7.12
CA LEU A 256 18.76 12.39 -6.30
C LEU A 256 17.78 11.82 -5.26
N PHE A 257 17.00 12.69 -4.61
CA PHE A 257 15.93 12.30 -3.69
C PHE A 257 14.79 11.57 -4.39
N GLN A 258 14.38 12.03 -5.57
CA GLN A 258 13.34 11.39 -6.39
C GLN A 258 13.76 9.99 -6.87
N LEU A 259 15.07 9.76 -7.05
CA LEU A 259 15.67 8.45 -7.30
C LEU A 259 15.81 7.59 -6.03
N GLY A 260 15.26 8.04 -4.91
CA GLY A 260 15.15 7.30 -3.67
C GLY A 260 16.29 7.51 -2.68
N TYR A 261 17.24 8.42 -2.91
CA TYR A 261 18.29 8.72 -1.94
C TYR A 261 17.78 9.63 -0.81
N ASN A 262 17.99 9.22 0.44
CA ASN A 262 17.75 10.06 1.61
C ASN A 262 18.67 9.64 2.77
N VAL A 263 18.93 10.57 3.70
CA VAL A 263 19.72 10.35 4.93
C VAL A 263 18.86 10.21 6.20
N SER A 264 17.53 10.20 6.06
CA SER A 264 16.57 10.00 7.16
C SER A 264 16.74 8.65 7.86
N ASP A 265 16.26 8.56 9.10
CA ASP A 265 16.85 7.72 10.17
C ASP A 265 16.67 6.20 10.13
N ASN A 266 16.31 5.59 9.00
CA ASN A 266 16.18 4.13 8.90
C ASN A 266 17.10 3.45 7.87
N ARG A 267 17.98 4.19 7.17
CA ARG A 267 18.93 3.60 6.19
C ARG A 267 20.37 3.60 6.69
N THR A 268 21.02 2.45 6.56
CA THR A 268 22.44 2.28 6.86
C THR A 268 23.32 3.03 5.86
N ASP A 269 24.56 3.31 6.24
CA ASP A 269 25.55 3.92 5.33
C ASP A 269 25.80 3.04 4.10
N ALA A 270 25.89 1.72 4.30
CA ALA A 270 26.11 0.76 3.22
C ALA A 270 24.98 0.75 2.18
N GLU A 271 23.71 0.82 2.61
CA GLU A 271 22.56 0.89 1.69
C GLU A 271 22.54 2.17 0.87
N ARG A 272 22.80 3.33 1.52
CA ARG A 272 22.86 4.61 0.80
C ARG A 272 24.01 4.64 -0.19
N GLN A 273 25.19 4.21 0.22
CA GLN A 273 26.39 4.20 -0.61
C GLN A 273 26.25 3.27 -1.81
N ARG A 274 25.65 2.08 -1.61
CA ARG A 274 25.33 1.16 -2.70
C ARG A 274 24.38 1.81 -3.71
N LEU A 275 23.33 2.48 -3.25
CA LEU A 275 22.41 3.21 -4.14
C LEU A 275 23.15 4.25 -4.99
N LEU A 276 24.04 5.05 -4.38
CA LEU A 276 24.82 6.07 -5.11
C LEU A 276 25.69 5.43 -6.19
N VAL A 277 26.38 4.33 -5.88
CA VAL A 277 27.19 3.57 -6.85
C VAL A 277 26.31 3.04 -8.00
N THR A 278 25.19 2.41 -7.68
CA THR A 278 24.27 1.86 -8.70
C THR A 278 23.70 2.95 -9.62
N LEU A 279 23.34 4.11 -9.09
CA LEU A 279 22.85 5.24 -9.90
C LEU A 279 23.89 5.74 -10.89
N LEU A 280 25.18 5.70 -10.50
CA LEU A 280 26.30 6.09 -11.36
C LEU A 280 26.57 5.02 -12.42
N GLU A 281 26.68 3.74 -12.04
CA GLU A 281 26.93 2.62 -12.94
C GLU A 281 25.83 2.46 -14.00
N LYS A 282 24.57 2.69 -13.64
CA LYS A 282 23.42 2.62 -14.55
C LYS A 282 23.18 3.93 -15.33
N ASN A 283 24.10 4.90 -15.28
CA ASN A 283 24.02 6.21 -15.95
C ASN A 283 22.72 6.99 -15.65
N MET A 284 22.11 6.78 -14.48
CA MET A 284 20.87 7.45 -14.09
C MET A 284 21.11 8.86 -13.56
N MET A 285 22.31 9.12 -13.01
CA MET A 285 22.74 10.43 -12.53
C MET A 285 24.25 10.56 -12.66
N THR A 286 24.72 11.74 -13.07
CA THR A 286 26.17 11.99 -13.17
C THR A 286 26.78 12.18 -11.79
N TYR A 287 28.08 11.88 -11.66
CA TYR A 287 28.85 12.18 -10.44
C TYR A 287 28.71 13.65 -10.03
N PHE A 288 28.80 14.58 -11.00
CA PHE A 288 28.67 16.01 -10.74
C PHE A 288 27.29 16.38 -10.18
N ASP A 289 26.22 15.88 -10.79
CA ASP A 289 24.86 16.17 -10.32
C ASP A 289 24.61 15.60 -8.92
N MET A 290 25.13 14.41 -8.64
CA MET A 290 25.03 13.76 -7.35
C MET A 290 25.75 14.55 -6.25
N VAL A 291 27.02 14.93 -6.49
CA VAL A 291 27.82 15.76 -5.57
C VAL A 291 27.12 17.10 -5.34
N ARG A 292 26.70 17.78 -6.41
CA ARG A 292 25.99 19.06 -6.33
C ARG A 292 24.73 18.97 -5.47
N CYS A 293 23.94 17.89 -5.63
CA CYS A 293 22.75 17.66 -4.81
C CYS A 293 23.09 17.48 -3.33
N ILE A 294 24.10 16.67 -3.00
CA ILE A 294 24.50 16.41 -1.61
C ILE A 294 25.12 17.67 -0.96
N GLU A 295 25.97 18.39 -1.68
CA GLU A 295 26.55 19.65 -1.20
C GLU A 295 25.49 20.72 -0.95
N ASN A 296 24.51 20.85 -1.84
CA ASN A 296 23.38 21.76 -1.64
C ASN A 296 22.59 21.40 -0.39
N ASN A 297 22.34 20.11 -0.13
CA ASN A 297 21.68 19.66 1.10
C ASN A 297 22.48 20.02 2.37
N ILE A 298 23.80 19.87 2.35
CA ILE A 298 24.66 20.29 3.47
C ILE A 298 24.55 21.80 3.71
N ARG A 299 24.59 22.60 2.64
CA ARG A 299 24.51 24.07 2.71
C ARG A 299 23.16 24.56 3.21
N LEU A 300 22.06 23.94 2.76
CA LEU A 300 20.70 24.35 3.09
C LEU A 300 20.23 23.87 4.46
N HIS A 301 20.88 22.86 5.05
CA HIS A 301 20.49 22.27 6.33
C HIS A 301 21.62 22.27 7.40
N PRO A 302 22.20 23.43 7.74
CA PRO A 302 23.33 23.52 8.68
C PRO A 302 22.98 23.01 10.08
N ASN A 303 21.70 23.04 10.47
CA ASN A 303 21.21 22.67 11.79
C ASN A 303 20.95 21.16 11.96
N ARG A 304 21.42 20.31 11.04
CA ARG A 304 21.23 18.84 11.08
C ARG A 304 22.57 18.09 11.14
N PRO A 305 23.31 18.12 12.27
CA PRO A 305 24.68 17.61 12.34
C PRO A 305 24.81 16.11 12.02
N THR A 306 23.81 15.30 12.41
CA THR A 306 23.77 13.87 12.10
C THR A 306 23.60 13.59 10.61
N ALA A 307 22.72 14.33 9.94
CA ALA A 307 22.53 14.25 8.49
C ALA A 307 23.76 14.74 7.73
N ILE A 308 24.38 15.84 8.18
CA ILE A 308 25.63 16.37 7.62
C ILE A 308 26.75 15.34 7.70
N ALA A 309 26.90 14.64 8.83
CA ALA A 309 27.90 13.59 8.97
C ALA A 309 27.66 12.44 7.98
N LYS A 310 26.41 12.03 7.77
CA LYS A 310 26.04 11.02 6.76
C LYS A 310 26.36 11.50 5.34
N TRP A 311 25.93 12.71 4.97
CA TRP A 311 26.22 13.32 3.65
C TRP A 311 27.73 13.42 3.37
N LYS A 312 28.54 13.81 4.36
CA LYS A 312 30.00 13.87 4.20
C LYS A 312 30.64 12.50 3.96
N ARG A 313 30.16 11.45 4.65
CA ARG A 313 30.62 10.07 4.41
C ARG A 313 30.23 9.59 3.02
N ASP A 314 29.03 9.93 2.56
CA ASP A 314 28.54 9.58 1.24
C ASP A 314 29.34 10.29 0.12
N LEU A 315 29.66 11.59 0.28
CA LEU A 315 30.55 12.33 -0.62
C LEU A 315 31.95 11.71 -0.71
N LYS A 316 32.54 11.35 0.43
CA LYS A 316 33.84 10.68 0.47
C LYS A 316 33.77 9.34 -0.28
N HIS A 317 32.78 8.52 0.02
CA HIS A 317 32.61 7.20 -0.59
C HIS A 317 32.49 7.28 -2.12
N ILE A 318 31.62 8.15 -2.64
CA ILE A 318 31.44 8.26 -4.10
C ILE A 318 32.67 8.88 -4.78
N GLY A 319 33.40 9.77 -4.11
CA GLY A 319 34.69 10.28 -4.57
C GLY A 319 35.75 9.19 -4.66
N ASP A 320 35.92 8.40 -3.60
CA ASP A 320 36.87 7.28 -3.54
C ASP A 320 36.53 6.23 -4.62
N TYR A 321 35.23 5.92 -4.81
CA TYR A 321 34.76 5.02 -5.86
C TYR A 321 35.19 5.52 -7.25
N VAL A 322 34.86 6.77 -7.63
CA VAL A 322 35.21 7.30 -8.96
C VAL A 322 36.73 7.32 -9.20
N LEU A 323 37.53 7.64 -8.19
CA LEU A 323 38.99 7.64 -8.30
C LEU A 323 39.56 6.23 -8.53
N THR A 324 38.98 5.22 -7.86
CA THR A 324 39.40 3.83 -8.01
C THR A 324 38.95 3.20 -9.33
N THR A 325 37.77 3.56 -9.86
CA THR A 325 37.28 3.03 -11.15
C THR A 325 37.89 3.73 -12.36
N LYS A 326 38.13 5.05 -12.30
CA LYS A 326 38.75 5.80 -13.41
C LYS A 326 40.28 5.67 -13.47
N GLY A 327 40.92 5.16 -12.41
CA GLY A 327 42.36 4.88 -12.37
C GLY A 327 42.76 3.54 -13.00
N GLN A 328 41.83 2.78 -13.58
CA GLN A 328 42.06 1.46 -14.19
C GLN A 328 41.95 1.45 -15.73
N HIS A 329 41.89 2.62 -16.37
CA HIS A 329 41.89 2.77 -17.84
C HIS A 329 43.13 3.49 -18.35
#